data_AF-B0SXZ6-F1
#
_entry.id   AF-B0SXZ6-F1
#
_cell.length_a   1.000
_cell.length_b   1.000
_cell.length_c   1.000
_cell.angle_alpha   90.00
_cell.angle_beta   90.00
_cell.angle_gamma   90.00
#
_symmetry.space_group_name_H-M   'P 1'
#
loop_
_entity.id
_entity.type
_entity.pdbx_description
1 polymer ?
#
loop_
_entity_poly.entity_id
_entity_poly.type
_entity_poly.pdbx_seq_one_letter_code
_entity_poly.pdbx_strand_id
1 'polypeptide(L)' 'MIERTAVYVGLVGEGTDVWRPTSAYRLTETVYVLSNENFDADTETWAVAPGSLVTVTNQQTRTGLIPVAVIHAER' A
#
# COMPACT_ATOMS: atom_id res chain seq x y z
N MET A 1 6.88 -4.77 -20.08
CA MET A 1 7.17 -5.17 -18.69
C MET A 1 6.38 -4.25 -17.79
N ILE A 2 5.66 -4.76 -16.79
CA ILE A 2 4.94 -3.90 -15.82
C ILE A 2 5.94 -3.52 -14.72
N GLU A 3 6.17 -2.23 -14.51
CA GLU A 3 7.05 -1.73 -13.45
C GLU A 3 6.40 -1.97 -12.07
N ARG A 4 7.15 -2.53 -11.14
CA ARG A 4 6.73 -2.83 -9.77
C ARG A 4 7.48 -1.94 -8.79
N THR A 5 6.77 -1.35 -7.84
CA THR A 5 7.34 -0.58 -6.73
C THR A 5 7.03 -1.28 -5.41
N ALA A 6 8.04 -1.44 -4.56
CA ALA A 6 7.84 -1.93 -3.20
C ALA A 6 7.16 -0.84 -2.36
N VAL A 7 6.05 -1.18 -1.72
CA VAL A 7 5.24 -0.28 -0.91
C VAL A 7 4.79 -0.99 0.37
N TYR A 8 4.26 -0.21 1.29
CA TYR A 8 3.64 -0.68 2.51
C TYR A 8 2.17 -0.31 2.53
N VAL A 9 1.34 -1.19 3.08
CA VAL A 9 -0.08 -0.92 3.32
C VAL A 9 -0.37 -1.02 4.80
N GLY A 10 -1.15 -0.09 5.33
CA GLY A 10 -1.53 -0.10 6.74
C GLY A 10 -2.50 -1.24 7.03
N LEU A 11 -2.34 -1.89 8.18
CA LEU A 11 -3.31 -2.85 8.69
C LEU A 11 -4.31 -2.16 9.62
N VAL A 12 -5.56 -2.60 9.57
CA VAL A 12 -6.67 -2.07 10.36
C VAL A 12 -6.98 -3.05 11.48
N GLY A 13 -7.13 -2.54 12.71
CA GLY A 13 -7.56 -3.34 13.86
C GLY A 13 -6.44 -3.88 14.76
N GLU A 14 -5.18 -3.61 14.44
CA GLU A 14 -4.02 -4.13 15.19
C GLU A 14 -3.79 -3.44 16.55
N GLY A 15 -4.52 -2.36 16.86
CA GLY A 15 -4.33 -1.57 18.08
C GLY A 15 -3.03 -0.75 18.14
N THR A 16 -2.21 -0.83 17.09
CA THR A 16 -0.98 -0.05 16.85
C THR A 16 -0.79 0.15 15.36
N ASP A 17 0.08 1.08 14.97
CA ASP A 17 0.46 1.27 13.57
C ASP A 17 1.28 0.05 13.09
N VAL A 18 0.67 -0.77 12.24
CA VAL A 18 1.30 -1.94 11.60
C VAL A 18 1.25 -1.76 10.09
N TRP A 19 2.36 -2.08 9.43
CA TRP A 19 2.55 -1.92 7.99
C TRP A 19 2.93 -3.25 7.36
N ARG A 20 2.18 -3.68 6.35
CA ARG A 20 2.45 -4.90 5.58
C ARG A 20 3.25 -4.56 4.31
N PRO A 21 4.44 -5.16 4.08
CA PRO A 21 5.16 -5.00 2.82
C PRO A 21 4.44 -5.69 1.66
N THR A 22 4.30 -5.01 0.53
CA THR A 22 3.74 -5.55 -0.71
C THR A 22 4.28 -4.80 -1.94
N SER A 23 3.70 -5.07 -3.11
CA SER A 23 4.04 -4.42 -4.37
C SER A 23 2.88 -3.55 -4.88
N ALA A 24 3.20 -2.54 -5.68
CA ALA A 24 2.23 -1.83 -6.50
C ALA A 24 2.72 -1.77 -7.96
N TYR A 25 1.79 -1.93 -8.90
CA TYR A 25 2.06 -1.88 -10.34
C TYR A 25 1.87 -0.46 -10.85
N ARG A 26 2.90 0.11 -11.47
CA ARG A 26 2.83 1.48 -11.96
C ARG A 26 1.91 1.59 -13.19
N LEU A 27 0.93 2.48 -13.15
CA LEU A 27 0.06 2.81 -14.28
C LEU A 27 0.49 4.12 -14.96
N THR A 28 0.79 5.14 -14.16
CA THR A 28 1.26 6.45 -14.61
C THR A 28 2.45 6.90 -13.77
N GLU A 29 2.90 8.14 -13.93
CA GLU A 29 4.01 8.65 -13.15
C GLU A 29 3.75 8.60 -11.63
N THR A 30 2.50 8.81 -11.21
CA THR A 30 2.09 8.95 -9.81
C THR A 30 1.00 7.97 -9.34
N VAL A 31 0.36 7.25 -10.26
CA VAL A 31 -0.74 6.32 -9.97
C VAL A 31 -0.30 4.88 -10.17
N TYR A 32 -0.68 4.03 -9.22
CA TYR A 32 -0.34 2.61 -9.17
C TYR A 32 -1.59 1.77 -8.88
N VAL A 33 -1.54 0.48 -9.17
CA VAL A 33 -2.52 -0.52 -8.72
C VAL A 33 -1.89 -1.33 -7.60
N LEU A 34 -2.52 -1.37 -6.43
CA LEU A 34 -2.04 -2.17 -5.30
C LEU A 34 -2.10 -3.67 -5.63
N SER A 35 -1.00 -4.39 -5.42
CA SER A 35 -0.96 -5.84 -5.60
C SER A 35 -1.74 -6.55 -4.50
N ASN A 36 -2.21 -7.76 -4.77
CA ASN A 36 -2.74 -8.68 -3.75
C ASN A 36 -1.68 -9.65 -3.21
N GLU A 37 -0.41 -9.42 -3.56
CA GLU A 37 0.71 -10.21 -3.02
C GLU A 37 0.72 -10.10 -1.48
N ASN A 38 0.65 -11.26 -0.83
CA ASN A 38 0.62 -11.43 0.63
C ASN A 38 -0.67 -10.97 1.33
N PHE A 39 -1.73 -10.60 0.60
CA PHE A 39 -3.01 -10.27 1.22
C PHE A 39 -3.78 -11.55 1.58
N ASP A 40 -4.20 -11.64 2.84
CA ASP A 40 -5.08 -12.70 3.34
C ASP A 40 -6.25 -12.09 4.13
N ALA A 41 -7.44 -12.09 3.51
CA ALA A 41 -8.63 -11.48 4.09
C ALA A 41 -9.16 -12.20 5.34
N ASP A 42 -8.75 -13.46 5.58
CA ASP A 42 -9.17 -14.22 6.76
C ASP A 42 -8.34 -13.86 8.01
N THR A 43 -7.16 -13.28 7.82
CA THR A 43 -6.21 -12.98 8.91
C THR A 43 -5.93 -11.51 9.10
N GLU A 44 -6.13 -10.66 8.09
CA GLU A 44 -5.85 -9.23 8.16
C GLU A 44 -6.82 -8.37 7.36
N THR A 45 -6.97 -7.11 7.78
CA THR A 45 -7.70 -6.09 7.02
C THR A 45 -6.74 -5.00 6.60
N TRP A 46 -6.60 -4.79 5.29
CA TRP A 46 -5.78 -3.70 4.75
C TRP A 46 -6.58 -2.40 4.71
N ALA A 47 -5.92 -1.28 5.01
CA ALA A 47 -6.50 0.06 4.91
C ALA A 47 -6.84 0.44 3.46
N VAL A 48 -6.20 -0.23 2.49
CA VAL A 48 -6.50 -0.12 1.06
C VAL A 48 -6.66 -1.52 0.48
N ALA A 49 -7.78 -1.77 -0.18
CA ALA A 49 -8.05 -3.06 -0.80
C ALA A 49 -7.09 -3.33 -1.98
N PRO A 50 -6.61 -4.57 -2.16
CA PRO A 50 -5.87 -4.94 -3.37
C PRO A 50 -6.65 -4.63 -4.65
N GLY A 51 -5.93 -4.30 -5.72
CA GLY A 51 -6.51 -3.87 -6.99
C GLY A 51 -6.96 -2.41 -7.03
N SER A 52 -6.95 -1.71 -5.89
CA SER A 52 -7.30 -0.28 -5.83
C SER A 52 -6.25 0.58 -6.52
N LEU A 53 -6.69 1.72 -7.08
CA LEU A 53 -5.81 2.78 -7.53
C LEU A 53 -5.24 3.53 -6.33
N VAL A 54 -3.91 3.62 -6.27
CA VAL A 54 -3.18 4.22 -5.15
C VAL A 54 -2.14 5.23 -5.64
N THR A 55 -1.83 6.18 -4.77
CA THR A 55 -0.59 6.95 -4.85
C THR A 55 0.38 6.46 -3.77
N VAL A 56 1.67 6.68 -3.99
CA VAL A 56 2.71 6.35 -3.01
C VAL A 56 3.14 7.62 -2.29
N THR A 57 3.09 7.60 -0.96
CA THR A 57 3.55 8.71 -0.11
C THR A 57 4.56 8.20 0.92
N ASN A 58 5.40 9.09 1.45
CA ASN A 58 6.36 8.72 2.50
C ASN A 58 5.71 8.90 3.87
N GLN A 59 5.69 7.82 4.67
CA GLN A 59 5.23 7.84 6.05
C GLN A 59 6.41 7.78 7.01
N GLN A 60 6.45 8.68 8.00
CA GLN A 60 7.44 8.63 9.07
C GLN A 60 7.10 7.53 10.06
N THR A 61 8.07 6.66 10.32
CA THR A 61 8.01 5.60 11.34
C THR A 61 9.17 5.76 12.33
N ARG A 62 9.24 4.87 13.33
CA ARG A 62 10.35 4.82 14.29
C ARG A 62 11.70 4.49 13.63
N THR A 63 11.69 3.79 12.50
CA THR A 63 12.91 3.33 11.81
C THR A 63 13.27 4.18 10.59
N GLY A 64 12.44 5.15 10.22
CA GLY A 64 12.65 6.04 9.08
C GLY A 64 11.39 6.26 8.25
N LEU A 65 11.57 6.80 7.05
CA LEU A 65 10.50 6.97 6.07
C LEU A 65 10.26 5.66 5.32
N ILE A 66 9.00 5.26 5.18
CA ILE A 66 8.59 4.13 4.33
C ILE A 66 7.61 4.59 3.25
N PRO A 67 7.66 4.03 2.03
CA PRO A 67 6.68 4.31 0.98
C PRO A 67 5.36 3.59 1.27
N VAL A 68 4.29 4.31 1.55
CA VAL A 68 2.96 3.74 1.82
C VAL A 68 1.99 3.98 0.67
N ALA A 69 1.15 2.98 0.40
CA ALA A 69 0.05 3.08 -0.54
C ALA A 69 -1.15 3.75 0.12
N VAL A 70 -1.67 4.81 -0.50
CA VAL A 70 -2.90 5.49 -0.08
C VAL A 70 -3.88 5.59 -1.24
N ILE A 71 -5.18 5.55 -0.96
CA ILE A 71 -6.22 5.65 -2.01
C ILE A 71 -5.97 6.88 -2.88
N HIS A 72 -5.91 6.65 -4.19
CA HIS A 72 -5.94 7.74 -5.16
C HIS A 72 -7.36 8.32 -5.19
N ALA A 73 -7.54 9.51 -4.62
CA ALA A 73 -8.78 10.26 -4.75
C ALA A 73 -8.73 11.09 -6.04
N GLU A 74 -9.69 10.88 -6.93
CA GLU A 74 -9.94 11.82 -8.03
C GLU A 74 -10.44 13.13 -7.41
N ARG A 75 -9.75 14.24 -7.71
CA ARG A 75 -10.17 15.59 -7.31
C ARG A 75 -10.99 16.24 -8.40
#